data_AF-A0A8T5HYT8-F1
#
_entry.id   AF-A0A8T5HYT8-F1
#
_cell.length_a   1.000
_cell.length_b   1.000
_cell.length_c   1.000
_cell.angle_alpha   90.00
_cell.angle_beta   90.00
_cell.angle_gamma   90.00
#
_symmetry.space_group_name_H-M   'P 1'
#
loop_
_entity.id
_entity.type
_entity.pdbx_description
1 polymer ?
#
loop_
_entity_poly.entity_id
_entity_poly.type
_entity_poly.pdbx_seq_one_letter_code
_entity_poly.pdbx_strand_id
1 'polypeptide(L)'
;MSNTYDDQVKQKSREQLKGFIERNLLTFRRPKDVTVVCFPGAEVEGEEGLEIKEVYDRLGIPRSNIVGIEGDPEIAERLRNADLGIVVESGKDLDYFKRTDRQFDVISLDYTGYRDGSKWQALHQIAGRQLLYGNGILCTNYSARRETRESQAQMLALQADSIICAENEQQKLAELENLIKRFEDGEKLDLGELRDTLTYRTLSIMRMGTSALEGINLLTTHPNYKLAQERLLEIEENKRDNLFSRFNLSHRYDSGMEDRGASHPLSFLYRELHINLLTDFVARKNGITKNLANFFVHYLVDQEMKTQVPRAIERCSYISNKNATMEMDLIAFTSTERVYRKLRDNVLYNQENGDLTVTNINKKKLLEIGQKIRDQQEFVVPERTFLGSSWKPPERINKDGAIDLLRSGCSPKEIFEIYRGFSIGQLAAFKAHYVTMGKMEKVK
;
A
#
# COMPACT_ATOMS: atom_id res chain seq x y z
N MET A 1 29.94 -11.58 19.82
CA MET A 1 29.16 -12.41 18.87
C MET A 1 29.14 -11.63 17.57
N SER A 2 29.49 -12.23 16.43
CA SER A 2 29.56 -11.51 15.16
C SER A 2 28.20 -10.88 14.85
N ASN A 3 28.19 -9.57 14.61
CA ASN A 3 27.02 -8.81 14.18
C ASN A 3 26.73 -9.15 12.70
N THR A 4 26.32 -10.38 12.39
CA THR A 4 25.86 -10.73 11.03
C THR A 4 24.48 -10.10 10.83
N TYR A 5 24.30 -9.41 9.72
CA TYR A 5 23.00 -8.91 9.28
C TYR A 5 22.21 -10.03 8.59
N ASP A 6 22.91 -11.06 8.12
CA ASP A 6 22.33 -12.33 7.72
C ASP A 6 21.91 -13.16 8.93
N ASP A 7 20.60 -13.32 9.07
CA ASP A 7 19.98 -14.15 10.07
C ASP A 7 18.93 -15.07 9.44
N GLN A 8 18.66 -16.22 10.09
CA GLN A 8 17.79 -17.26 9.55
C GLN A 8 16.39 -16.73 9.18
N VAL A 9 15.94 -15.65 9.81
CA VAL A 9 14.62 -15.10 9.56
C VAL A 9 14.61 -14.10 8.40
N LYS A 10 15.66 -13.29 8.23
CA LYS A 10 15.89 -12.50 7.01
C LYS A 10 16.07 -13.40 5.78
N GLN A 11 16.69 -14.56 5.93
CA GLN A 11 16.73 -15.57 4.87
C GLN A 11 15.31 -16.07 4.50
N LYS A 12 14.48 -16.40 5.50
CA LYS A 12 13.06 -16.75 5.26
C LYS A 12 12.30 -15.63 4.57
N SER A 13 12.52 -14.36 4.92
CA SER A 13 11.84 -13.25 4.24
C SER A 13 12.26 -13.13 2.77
N ARG A 14 13.55 -13.34 2.47
CA ARG A 14 14.04 -13.40 1.07
C ARG A 14 13.47 -14.59 0.31
N GLU A 15 13.32 -15.75 0.95
CA GLU A 15 12.65 -16.91 0.36
C GLU A 15 11.16 -16.64 0.06
N GLN A 16 10.46 -15.90 0.94
CA GLN A 16 9.09 -15.46 0.67
C GLN A 16 9.03 -14.53 -0.55
N LEU A 17 9.90 -13.51 -0.62
CA LEU A 17 9.99 -12.62 -1.79
C LEU A 17 10.26 -13.41 -3.08
N LYS A 18 11.25 -14.31 -3.06
CA LYS A 18 11.59 -15.17 -4.20
C LYS A 18 10.39 -15.98 -4.66
N GLY A 19 9.75 -16.72 -3.76
CA GLY A 19 8.60 -17.56 -4.08
C GLY A 19 7.42 -16.74 -4.59
N PHE A 20 7.22 -15.53 -4.04
CA PHE A 20 6.17 -14.63 -4.49
C PHE A 20 6.40 -14.15 -5.92
N ILE A 21 7.63 -13.76 -6.28
CA ILE A 21 8.00 -13.38 -7.65
C ILE A 21 7.82 -14.57 -8.61
N GLU A 22 8.27 -15.76 -8.22
CA GLU A 22 8.15 -16.97 -9.04
C GLU A 22 6.68 -17.28 -9.38
N ARG A 23 5.80 -17.31 -8.37
CA ARG A 23 4.38 -17.60 -8.54
C ARG A 23 3.62 -16.51 -9.28
N ASN A 24 3.96 -15.24 -9.01
CA ASN A 24 3.14 -14.13 -9.46
C ASN A 24 3.69 -13.41 -10.70
N LEU A 25 4.96 -13.50 -11.05
CA LEU A 25 5.51 -12.77 -12.21
C LEU A 25 6.07 -13.72 -13.27
N LEU A 26 6.83 -14.74 -12.84
CA LEU A 26 7.55 -15.62 -13.77
C LEU A 26 6.66 -16.65 -14.48
N THR A 27 5.41 -16.78 -14.04
CA THR A 27 4.40 -17.59 -14.73
C THR A 27 4.02 -17.04 -16.11
N PHE A 28 4.32 -15.77 -16.40
CA PHE A 28 4.06 -15.14 -17.70
C PHE A 28 5.18 -14.25 -18.23
N ARG A 29 6.18 -13.88 -17.42
CA ARG A 29 7.33 -13.08 -17.85
C ARG A 29 8.62 -13.89 -17.75
N ARG A 30 9.47 -13.82 -18.77
CA ARG A 30 10.76 -14.53 -18.77
C ARG A 30 11.75 -13.80 -17.86
N PRO A 31 12.57 -14.49 -17.05
CA PRO A 31 13.52 -13.84 -16.14
C PRO A 31 14.43 -12.80 -16.79
N LYS A 32 14.92 -13.06 -18.01
CA LYS A 32 15.77 -12.14 -18.77
C LYS A 32 15.12 -10.80 -19.13
N ASP A 33 13.78 -10.74 -19.12
CA ASP A 33 12.99 -9.56 -19.45
C ASP A 33 12.46 -8.86 -18.18
N VAL A 34 12.80 -9.36 -16.99
CA VAL A 34 12.38 -8.80 -15.70
C VAL A 34 13.36 -7.70 -15.29
N THR A 35 12.80 -6.56 -14.89
CA THR A 35 13.53 -5.39 -14.40
C THR A 35 13.24 -5.15 -12.93
N VAL A 36 14.27 -4.83 -12.15
CA VAL A 36 14.17 -4.75 -10.69
C VAL A 36 14.79 -3.45 -10.20
N VAL A 37 14.17 -2.84 -9.20
CA VAL A 37 14.80 -1.84 -8.34
C VAL A 37 14.67 -2.29 -6.89
N CYS A 38 15.76 -2.22 -6.13
CA CYS A 38 15.80 -2.70 -4.75
C CYS A 38 16.77 -1.91 -3.87
N PHE A 39 16.72 -2.14 -2.57
CA PHE A 39 17.76 -1.73 -1.62
C PHE A 39 18.71 -2.91 -1.40
N PRO A 40 19.94 -2.90 -1.96
CA PRO A 40 20.80 -4.09 -1.95
C PRO A 40 21.26 -4.48 -0.55
N GLY A 41 21.47 -3.47 0.31
CA GLY A 41 22.09 -3.61 1.62
C GLY A 41 23.57 -3.98 1.54
N ALA A 42 24.38 -3.36 2.39
CA ALA A 42 25.79 -3.71 2.59
C ALA A 42 26.26 -3.31 4.00
N GLU A 43 25.40 -3.43 5.02
CA GLU A 43 25.74 -3.04 6.40
C GLU A 43 27.01 -3.76 6.91
N VAL A 44 27.24 -5.01 6.50
CA VAL A 44 28.36 -5.84 6.93
C VAL A 44 29.23 -6.23 5.74
N GLU A 45 30.55 -6.17 5.92
CA GLU A 45 31.53 -6.58 4.89
C GLU A 45 31.38 -8.09 4.60
N GLY A 46 31.25 -8.43 3.32
CA GLY A 46 30.99 -9.81 2.86
C GLY A 46 29.50 -10.16 2.75
N GLU A 47 28.61 -9.31 3.24
CA GLU A 47 27.14 -9.46 3.15
C GLU A 47 26.52 -8.48 2.13
N GLU A 48 27.29 -8.01 1.15
CA GLU A 48 26.81 -7.09 0.13
C GLU A 48 25.78 -7.76 -0.80
N GLY A 49 24.62 -7.15 -0.96
CA GLY A 49 23.63 -7.55 -1.96
C GLY A 49 23.06 -8.96 -1.73
N LEU A 50 22.82 -9.38 -0.48
CA LEU A 50 22.25 -10.70 -0.20
C LEU A 50 20.90 -10.92 -0.90
N GLU A 51 20.06 -9.89 -1.02
CA GLU A 51 18.82 -9.97 -1.81
C GLU A 51 19.11 -10.33 -3.28
N ILE A 52 20.16 -9.76 -3.87
CA ILE A 52 20.59 -10.10 -5.25
C ILE A 52 20.94 -11.58 -5.38
N LYS A 53 21.82 -12.06 -4.47
CA LYS A 53 22.37 -13.41 -4.50
C LYS A 53 21.32 -14.49 -4.20
N GLU A 54 20.41 -14.22 -3.26
CA GLU A 54 19.48 -15.23 -2.76
C GLU A 54 18.11 -15.18 -3.45
N VAL A 55 17.72 -14.04 -3.98
CA VAL A 55 16.44 -13.86 -4.67
C VAL A 55 16.64 -13.84 -6.16
N TYR A 56 17.26 -12.77 -6.69
CA TYR A 56 17.22 -12.49 -8.13
C TYR A 56 18.10 -13.43 -8.96
N ASP A 57 19.32 -13.73 -8.50
CA ASP A 57 20.20 -14.71 -9.15
C ASP A 57 19.54 -16.09 -9.20
N ARG A 58 18.89 -16.50 -8.11
CA ARG A 58 18.19 -17.80 -8.02
C ARG A 58 16.95 -17.88 -8.91
N LEU A 59 16.42 -16.74 -9.33
CA LEU A 59 15.32 -16.64 -10.29
C LEU A 59 15.83 -16.51 -11.75
N GLY A 60 17.14 -16.44 -11.96
CA GLY A 60 17.75 -16.24 -13.27
C GLY A 60 17.53 -14.83 -13.84
N ILE A 61 17.25 -13.84 -12.99
CA ILE A 61 17.11 -12.45 -13.40
C ILE A 61 18.52 -11.88 -13.61
N PRO A 62 18.86 -11.36 -14.81
CA PRO A 62 20.18 -10.81 -15.07
C PRO A 62 20.47 -9.61 -14.17
N ARG A 63 21.65 -9.60 -13.54
CA ARG A 63 22.07 -8.49 -12.67
C ARG A 63 22.12 -7.13 -13.39
N SER A 64 22.37 -7.13 -14.70
CA SER A 64 22.28 -5.94 -15.56
C SER A 64 20.88 -5.30 -15.60
N ASN A 65 19.83 -6.06 -15.23
CA ASN A 65 18.47 -5.56 -15.17
C ASN A 65 18.10 -4.98 -13.80
N ILE A 66 19.01 -5.00 -12.82
CA ILE A 66 18.76 -4.62 -11.45
C ILE A 66 19.40 -3.25 -11.16
N VAL A 67 18.62 -2.37 -10.54
CA VAL A 67 19.09 -1.11 -9.98
C VAL A 67 19.04 -1.20 -8.46
N GLY A 68 20.19 -1.05 -7.81
CA GLY A 68 20.30 -0.90 -6.37
C GLY A 68 20.32 0.58 -5.99
N ILE A 69 19.43 1.01 -5.10
CA ILE A 69 19.46 2.37 -4.52
C ILE A 69 20.09 2.29 -3.14
N GLU A 70 21.06 3.17 -2.86
CA GLU A 70 21.66 3.31 -1.54
C GLU A 70 21.82 4.78 -1.18
N GLY A 71 21.25 5.16 -0.03
CA GLY A 71 21.21 6.54 0.45
C GLY A 71 22.50 6.97 1.13
N ASP A 72 23.23 6.03 1.73
CA ASP A 72 24.53 6.29 2.35
C ASP A 72 25.64 6.24 1.29
N PRO A 73 26.37 7.34 1.04
CA PRO A 73 27.42 7.37 0.01
C PRO A 73 28.55 6.36 0.23
N GLU A 74 28.90 6.07 1.49
CA GLU A 74 29.97 5.12 1.83
C GLU A 74 29.52 3.69 1.55
N ILE A 75 28.29 3.34 1.91
CA ILE A 75 27.70 2.03 1.62
C ILE A 75 27.51 1.86 0.10
N ALA A 76 27.09 2.91 -0.61
CA ALA A 76 26.95 2.89 -2.07
C ALA A 76 28.30 2.62 -2.76
N GLU A 77 29.37 3.22 -2.24
CA GLU A 77 30.72 2.99 -2.77
C GLU A 77 31.22 1.57 -2.46
N ARG A 78 30.92 1.03 -1.27
CA ARG A 78 31.18 -0.39 -0.96
C ARG A 78 30.45 -1.33 -1.91
N LEU A 79 29.18 -1.04 -2.22
CA LEU A 79 28.41 -1.83 -3.20
C LEU A 79 29.01 -1.77 -4.60
N ARG A 80 29.53 -0.60 -5.03
CA ARG A 80 30.25 -0.46 -6.30
C ARG A 80 31.56 -1.25 -6.31
N ASN A 81 32.34 -1.15 -5.24
CA ASN A 81 33.61 -1.86 -5.10
C ASN A 81 33.45 -3.38 -5.01
N ALA A 82 32.31 -3.86 -4.51
CA ALA A 82 31.97 -5.28 -4.49
C ALA A 82 31.67 -5.88 -5.88
N ASP A 83 31.58 -5.04 -6.92
CA ASP A 83 31.31 -5.40 -8.32
C ASP A 83 30.23 -6.48 -8.47
N LEU A 84 29.06 -6.20 -7.89
CA LEU A 84 27.94 -7.12 -7.94
C LEU A 84 27.37 -7.27 -9.37
N GLY A 85 27.80 -6.48 -10.35
CA GLY A 85 27.25 -6.50 -11.72
C GLY A 85 25.83 -5.91 -11.83
N ILE A 86 25.40 -5.12 -10.84
CA ILE A 86 24.16 -4.33 -10.85
C ILE A 86 24.48 -2.85 -11.08
N VAL A 87 23.48 -2.05 -11.44
CA VAL A 87 23.60 -0.59 -11.41
C VAL A 87 23.40 -0.11 -9.96
N VAL A 88 24.33 0.67 -9.41
CA VAL A 88 24.23 1.25 -8.06
C VAL A 88 24.00 2.76 -8.16
N GLU A 89 22.81 3.20 -7.75
CA GLU A 89 22.40 4.59 -7.67
C GLU A 89 22.59 5.10 -6.25
N SER A 90 23.46 6.10 -6.09
CA SER A 90 23.69 6.74 -4.80
C SER A 90 22.73 7.91 -4.61
N GLY A 91 22.01 7.93 -3.50
CA GLY A 91 21.05 8.97 -3.17
C GLY A 91 19.78 8.42 -2.54
N LYS A 92 18.90 9.33 -2.11
CA LYS A 92 17.61 8.95 -1.53
C LYS A 92 16.69 8.36 -2.61
N ASP A 93 15.92 7.37 -2.21
CA ASP A 93 14.93 6.67 -3.03
C ASP A 93 13.89 7.63 -3.60
N LEU A 94 13.37 8.57 -2.80
CA LEU A 94 12.43 9.60 -3.28
C LEU A 94 13.01 10.40 -4.45
N ASP A 95 14.27 10.83 -4.35
CA ASP A 95 14.91 11.64 -5.40
C ASP A 95 15.15 10.80 -6.66
N TYR A 96 15.49 9.52 -6.51
CA TYR A 96 15.54 8.57 -7.62
C TYR A 96 14.18 8.42 -8.32
N PHE A 97 13.11 8.19 -7.56
CA PHE A 97 11.76 8.02 -8.09
C PHE A 97 11.15 9.31 -8.64
N LYS A 98 11.67 10.49 -8.31
CA LYS A 98 11.29 11.76 -8.96
C LYS A 98 11.92 11.96 -10.34
N ARG A 99 13.09 11.35 -10.60
CA ARG A 99 13.85 11.57 -11.85
C ARG A 99 13.79 10.42 -12.85
N THR A 100 13.67 9.18 -12.40
CA THR A 100 13.74 8.01 -13.30
C THR A 100 12.49 7.85 -14.16
N ASP A 101 12.63 7.65 -15.47
CA ASP A 101 11.49 7.26 -16.34
C ASP A 101 11.42 5.73 -16.56
N ARG A 102 12.29 4.98 -15.89
CA ARG A 102 12.35 3.53 -16.03
C ARG A 102 11.20 2.87 -15.28
N GLN A 103 10.50 1.96 -15.97
CA GLN A 103 9.52 1.08 -15.35
C GLN A 103 10.18 -0.21 -14.85
N PHE A 104 9.63 -0.76 -13.77
CA PHE A 104 10.13 -1.93 -13.07
C PHE A 104 9.05 -2.99 -12.92
N ASP A 105 9.45 -4.25 -13.06
CA ASP A 105 8.60 -5.40 -12.75
C ASP A 105 8.53 -5.69 -11.27
N VAL A 106 9.63 -5.42 -10.57
CA VAL A 106 9.75 -5.61 -9.13
C VAL A 106 10.36 -4.35 -8.53
N ILE A 107 9.67 -3.78 -7.55
CA ILE A 107 10.18 -2.71 -6.70
C ILE A 107 10.25 -3.28 -5.28
N SER A 108 11.46 -3.44 -4.72
CA SER A 108 11.69 -3.98 -3.38
C SER A 108 12.27 -2.94 -2.44
N LEU A 109 11.44 -2.42 -1.53
CA LEU A 109 11.80 -1.36 -0.59
C LEU A 109 11.98 -1.95 0.83
N ASP A 110 13.14 -2.56 1.09
CA ASP A 110 13.51 -3.11 2.41
C ASP A 110 13.97 -2.02 3.38
N TYR A 111 13.06 -1.15 3.84
CA TYR A 111 13.44 -0.06 4.76
C TYR A 111 13.87 -0.58 6.14
N THR A 112 14.91 0.04 6.69
CA THR A 112 15.46 -0.25 8.01
C THR A 112 14.80 0.54 9.15
N GLY A 113 13.81 1.39 8.85
CA GLY A 113 13.17 2.29 9.81
C GLY A 113 11.64 2.35 9.72
N TYR A 114 11.06 3.25 10.49
CA TYR A 114 9.61 3.50 10.50
C TYR A 114 9.14 4.11 9.19
N ARG A 115 7.83 4.07 8.97
CA ARG A 115 7.19 4.82 7.89
C ARG A 115 7.22 6.31 8.24
N ASP A 116 7.56 7.15 7.26
CA ASP A 116 7.55 8.60 7.39
C ASP A 116 7.04 9.24 6.08
N GLY A 117 6.92 10.57 6.07
CA GLY A 117 6.43 11.31 4.91
C GLY A 117 7.27 11.12 3.64
N SER A 118 8.59 10.91 3.75
CA SER A 118 9.46 10.72 2.59
C SER A 118 9.20 9.37 1.90
N LYS A 119 9.04 8.30 2.68
CA LYS A 119 8.70 6.96 2.17
C LYS A 119 7.32 6.94 1.53
N TRP A 120 6.38 7.72 2.09
CA TRP A 120 5.05 7.90 1.51
C TRP A 120 5.10 8.65 0.17
N GLN A 121 5.88 9.73 0.11
CA GLN A 121 6.09 10.45 -1.14
C GLN A 121 6.75 9.58 -2.22
N ALA A 122 7.68 8.69 -1.84
CA ALA A 122 8.28 7.75 -2.77
C ALA A 122 7.23 6.83 -3.40
N LEU A 123 6.29 6.30 -2.61
CA LEU A 123 5.16 5.50 -3.11
C LEU A 123 4.24 6.32 -4.04
N HIS A 124 3.98 7.59 -3.71
CA HIS A 124 3.23 8.48 -4.60
C HIS A 124 3.94 8.71 -5.93
N GLN A 125 5.27 8.86 -5.93
CA GLN A 125 6.04 9.01 -7.17
C GLN A 125 6.02 7.73 -8.00
N ILE A 126 6.16 6.56 -7.35
CA ILE A 126 6.05 5.25 -8.01
C ILE A 126 4.70 5.10 -8.71
N ALA A 127 3.60 5.39 -8.00
CA ALA A 127 2.28 5.31 -8.58
C ALA A 127 2.09 6.37 -9.64
N GLY A 128 2.29 7.64 -9.29
CA GLY A 128 1.97 8.80 -10.13
C GLY A 128 2.70 8.85 -11.46
N ARG A 129 3.96 8.42 -11.46
CA ARG A 129 4.77 8.30 -12.67
C ARG A 129 4.69 6.92 -13.32
N GLN A 130 3.85 6.02 -12.78
CA GLN A 130 3.64 4.66 -13.26
C GLN A 130 4.95 3.88 -13.40
N LEU A 131 5.82 3.98 -12.38
CA LEU A 131 7.14 3.33 -12.39
C LEU A 131 7.05 1.82 -12.14
N LEU A 132 5.94 1.34 -11.56
CA LEU A 132 5.66 -0.10 -11.49
C LEU A 132 4.90 -0.53 -12.74
N TYR A 133 5.36 -1.58 -13.42
CA TYR A 133 4.61 -2.19 -14.51
C TYR A 133 3.22 -2.64 -14.03
N GLY A 134 2.22 -2.59 -14.91
CA GLY A 134 0.85 -2.93 -14.55
C GLY A 134 0.64 -4.33 -13.95
N ASN A 135 1.54 -5.29 -14.21
CA ASN A 135 1.52 -6.62 -13.58
C ASN A 135 2.67 -6.85 -12.59
N GLY A 136 3.28 -5.77 -12.12
CA GLY A 136 4.47 -5.77 -11.29
C GLY A 136 4.20 -6.15 -9.84
N ILE A 137 5.30 -6.25 -9.09
CA ILE A 137 5.34 -6.61 -7.68
C ILE A 137 5.97 -5.46 -6.89
N LEU A 138 5.28 -5.03 -5.85
CA LEU A 138 5.82 -4.14 -4.83
C LEU A 138 6.08 -4.95 -3.56
N CYS A 139 7.31 -4.91 -3.09
CA CYS A 139 7.71 -5.36 -1.77
C CYS A 139 8.02 -4.14 -0.93
N THR A 140 7.47 -4.08 0.28
CA THR A 140 7.85 -3.09 1.28
C THR A 140 8.14 -3.78 2.60
N ASN A 141 9.19 -3.36 3.29
CA ASN A 141 9.52 -3.81 4.63
C ASN A 141 9.70 -2.59 5.53
N TYR A 142 9.17 -2.62 6.74
CA TYR A 142 9.30 -1.53 7.70
C TYR A 142 9.57 -2.05 9.09
N SER A 143 10.24 -1.24 9.92
CA SER A 143 10.33 -1.53 11.35
C SER A 143 9.05 -1.12 12.08
N ALA A 144 8.54 -2.01 12.92
CA ALA A 144 7.39 -1.86 13.80
C ALA A 144 7.77 -1.67 15.29
N ARG A 145 9.03 -1.33 15.60
CA ARG A 145 9.51 -1.12 16.99
C ARG A 145 8.64 -0.06 17.70
N ARG A 146 8.38 -0.25 19.02
CA ARG A 146 7.56 0.63 19.90
C ARG A 146 7.43 2.03 19.32
N GLU A 147 6.28 2.30 18.72
CA GLU A 147 6.04 3.56 18.05
C GLU A 147 6.34 4.70 19.03
N THR A 148 7.19 5.64 18.61
CA THR A 148 7.32 6.89 19.33
C THR A 148 5.98 7.63 19.26
N ARG A 149 5.69 8.52 20.21
CA ARG A 149 4.48 9.38 20.14
C ARG A 149 4.35 10.09 18.79
N GLU A 150 5.47 10.44 18.18
CA GLU A 150 5.53 11.06 16.86
C GLU A 150 5.14 10.10 15.74
N SER A 151 5.60 8.86 15.77
CA SER A 151 5.22 7.82 14.78
C SER A 151 3.73 7.45 14.91
N GLN A 152 3.22 7.40 16.15
CA GLN A 152 1.79 7.21 16.45
C GLN A 152 0.95 8.34 15.85
N ALA A 153 1.33 9.59 16.12
CA ALA A 153 0.65 10.76 15.58
C ALA A 153 0.64 10.76 14.04
N GLN A 154 1.77 10.38 13.42
CA GLN A 154 1.84 10.26 11.96
C GLN A 154 0.89 9.18 11.44
N MET A 155 0.81 8.00 12.06
CA MET A 155 -0.11 6.92 11.65
C MET A 155 -1.59 7.27 11.83
N LEU A 156 -1.92 8.03 12.89
CA LEU A 156 -3.27 8.54 13.17
C LEU A 156 -3.71 9.60 12.15
N ALA A 157 -2.84 10.58 11.85
CA ALA A 157 -3.11 11.59 10.82
C ALA A 157 -3.39 10.94 9.46
N LEU A 158 -2.55 9.97 9.15
CA LEU A 158 -2.68 9.10 8.02
C LEU A 158 -4.06 8.33 8.06
N GLN A 159 -4.51 7.79 9.20
CA GLN A 159 -5.81 7.09 9.28
C GLN A 159 -6.99 8.03 9.00
N ALA A 160 -6.91 9.27 9.49
CA ALA A 160 -7.85 10.33 9.16
C ALA A 160 -7.98 10.50 7.64
N ASP A 161 -6.86 10.47 6.92
CA ASP A 161 -6.88 10.60 5.46
C ASP A 161 -7.64 9.47 4.75
N SER A 162 -7.61 8.24 5.31
CA SER A 162 -8.29 7.07 4.71
C SER A 162 -9.78 6.97 5.04
N ILE A 163 -10.22 7.52 6.17
CA ILE A 163 -11.62 7.47 6.60
C ILE A 163 -12.49 8.35 5.72
N ILE A 164 -11.92 9.44 5.24
CA ILE A 164 -12.48 10.34 4.25
C ILE A 164 -12.74 9.62 2.90
N CYS A 165 -12.23 8.39 2.72
CA CYS A 165 -12.34 7.62 1.48
C CYS A 165 -13.35 6.46 1.48
N ALA A 166 -14.20 6.28 2.51
CA ALA A 166 -15.10 5.12 2.60
C ALA A 166 -16.57 5.51 2.85
N GLU A 167 -17.50 4.80 2.19
CA GLU A 167 -18.97 5.00 2.24
C GLU A 167 -19.66 4.69 3.59
N ASN A 168 -18.92 4.67 4.71
CA ASN A 168 -19.50 4.61 6.06
C ASN A 168 -18.78 5.58 7.01
N GLU A 169 -18.63 6.80 6.49
CA GLU A 169 -17.80 7.89 6.97
C GLU A 169 -18.06 8.25 8.44
N GLN A 170 -19.33 8.30 8.86
CA GLN A 170 -19.70 8.73 10.22
C GLN A 170 -19.29 7.75 11.31
N GLN A 171 -19.39 6.43 11.05
CA GLN A 171 -19.02 5.43 12.04
C GLN A 171 -17.50 5.37 12.21
N LYS A 172 -16.75 5.41 11.10
CA LYS A 172 -15.29 5.38 11.14
C LYS A 172 -14.66 6.69 11.61
N LEU A 173 -15.27 7.84 11.31
CA LEU A 173 -14.86 9.14 11.88
C LEU A 173 -15.05 9.13 13.39
N ALA A 174 -16.19 8.66 13.89
CA ALA A 174 -16.43 8.55 15.32
C ALA A 174 -15.45 7.58 16.01
N GLU A 175 -15.11 6.46 15.36
CA GLU A 175 -14.08 5.53 15.84
C GLU A 175 -12.71 6.19 15.91
N LEU A 176 -12.32 6.95 14.88
CA LEU A 176 -11.05 7.69 14.85
C LEU A 176 -10.99 8.85 15.84
N GLU A 177 -12.04 9.67 15.93
CA GLU A 177 -12.13 10.76 16.89
C GLU A 177 -11.98 10.23 18.31
N ASN A 178 -12.62 9.10 18.61
CA ASN A 178 -12.42 8.41 19.88
C ASN A 178 -10.99 7.89 20.05
N LEU A 179 -10.36 7.40 18.99
CA LEU A 179 -9.00 6.85 19.03
C LEU A 179 -7.93 7.96 19.21
N ILE A 180 -8.09 9.09 18.52
CA ILE A 180 -7.29 10.31 18.68
C ILE A 180 -7.47 10.86 20.09
N LYS A 181 -8.72 10.98 20.56
CA LYS A 181 -9.00 11.47 21.91
C LYS A 181 -8.34 10.59 22.97
N ARG A 182 -8.46 9.26 22.86
CA ARG A 182 -7.79 8.30 23.76
C ARG A 182 -6.26 8.44 23.71
N PHE A 183 -5.69 8.68 22.54
CA PHE A 183 -4.26 8.95 22.38
C PHE A 183 -3.83 10.26 23.04
N GLU A 184 -4.57 11.35 22.83
CA GLU A 184 -4.35 12.66 23.44
C GLU A 184 -4.46 12.58 24.97
N ASP A 185 -5.40 11.77 25.47
CA ASP A 185 -5.59 11.47 26.90
C ASP A 185 -4.50 10.55 27.48
N GLY A 186 -3.55 10.09 26.65
CA GLY A 186 -2.38 9.31 27.07
C GLY A 186 -2.63 7.81 27.23
N GLU A 187 -3.75 7.28 26.75
CA GLU A 187 -3.99 5.83 26.75
C GLU A 187 -2.98 5.10 25.84
N LYS A 188 -2.54 3.92 26.30
CA LYS A 188 -1.82 2.97 25.44
C LYS A 188 -2.81 2.33 24.49
N LEU A 189 -2.79 2.75 23.24
CA LEU A 189 -3.58 2.14 22.17
C LEU A 189 -3.07 0.73 21.84
N ASP A 190 -4.01 -0.17 21.51
CA ASP A 190 -3.70 -1.47 20.92
C ASP A 190 -3.41 -1.25 19.42
N LEU A 191 -2.12 -1.31 19.09
CA LEU A 191 -1.59 -0.94 17.78
C LEU A 191 -1.89 -1.97 16.67
N GLY A 192 -2.50 -3.11 17.02
CA GLY A 192 -2.88 -4.15 16.07
C GLY A 192 -3.80 -3.66 14.95
N GLU A 193 -4.80 -2.82 15.27
CA GLU A 193 -5.76 -2.27 14.29
C GLU A 193 -5.15 -1.17 13.40
N LEU A 194 -4.21 -0.39 13.94
CA LEU A 194 -3.47 0.66 13.21
C LEU A 194 -2.54 0.06 12.12
N ARG A 195 -2.00 -1.14 12.39
CA ARG A 195 -1.03 -1.88 11.58
C ARG A 195 -1.49 -2.21 10.16
N ASP A 196 -2.78 -2.50 9.97
CA ASP A 196 -3.33 -2.91 8.67
C ASP A 196 -3.64 -1.74 7.75
N THR A 197 -3.91 -0.57 8.32
CA THR A 197 -4.20 0.67 7.59
C THR A 197 -3.14 1.00 6.55
N LEU A 198 -1.88 0.69 6.84
CA LEU A 198 -0.76 1.10 6.00
C LEU A 198 -0.64 0.28 4.71
N THR A 199 -1.00 -1.00 4.78
CA THR A 199 -1.16 -1.84 3.58
C THR A 199 -2.32 -1.31 2.76
N TYR A 200 -3.48 -1.02 3.37
CA TYR A 200 -4.63 -0.40 2.68
C TYR A 200 -4.27 0.91 1.98
N ARG A 201 -3.41 1.71 2.59
CA ARG A 201 -2.95 2.99 2.04
C ARG A 201 -2.00 2.82 0.86
N THR A 202 -1.04 1.92 0.97
CA THR A 202 -0.17 1.55 -0.17
C THR A 202 -1.03 1.06 -1.33
N LEU A 203 -2.02 0.21 -1.06
CA LEU A 203 -2.99 -0.25 -2.06
C LEU A 203 -3.81 0.90 -2.65
N SER A 204 -4.24 1.86 -1.84
CA SER A 204 -5.01 3.03 -2.28
C SER A 204 -4.20 3.91 -3.24
N ILE A 205 -2.96 4.27 -2.88
CA ILE A 205 -2.05 5.01 -3.77
C ILE A 205 -1.87 4.28 -5.09
N MET A 206 -1.52 3.00 -5.03
CA MET A 206 -1.21 2.21 -6.23
C MET A 206 -2.46 2.02 -7.10
N ARG A 207 -3.64 1.92 -6.50
CA ARG A 207 -4.93 1.96 -7.21
C ARG A 207 -5.12 3.26 -7.95
N MET A 208 -4.83 4.39 -7.32
CA MET A 208 -5.07 5.68 -7.96
C MET A 208 -4.12 5.92 -9.14
N GLY A 209 -2.86 5.45 -9.10
CA GLY A 209 -1.94 5.50 -10.24
C GLY A 209 -1.51 6.90 -10.71
N THR A 210 -2.17 7.95 -10.27
CA THR A 210 -1.75 9.36 -10.32
C THR A 210 -1.81 9.88 -8.90
N SER A 211 -0.94 10.82 -8.50
CA SER A 211 -1.20 11.50 -7.23
C SER A 211 -2.63 12.05 -7.27
N ALA A 212 -3.36 11.97 -6.16
CA ALA A 212 -4.78 12.27 -6.19
C ALA A 212 -5.10 13.70 -6.68
N LEU A 213 -4.16 14.64 -6.50
CA LEU A 213 -4.21 15.99 -7.04
C LEU A 213 -3.98 16.04 -8.56
N GLU A 214 -2.99 15.30 -9.09
CA GLU A 214 -2.78 15.18 -10.54
C GLU A 214 -3.96 14.48 -11.22
N GLY A 215 -4.52 13.44 -10.58
CA GLY A 215 -5.71 12.76 -11.07
C GLY A 215 -6.93 13.68 -11.12
N ILE A 216 -7.13 14.52 -10.11
CA ILE A 216 -8.16 15.57 -10.16
C ILE A 216 -7.86 16.58 -11.25
N ASN A 217 -6.62 17.03 -11.40
CA ASN A 217 -6.26 17.99 -12.43
C ASN A 217 -6.43 17.41 -13.85
N LEU A 218 -6.09 16.14 -14.05
CA LEU A 218 -6.34 15.41 -15.29
C LEU A 218 -7.85 15.29 -15.54
N LEU A 219 -8.61 14.91 -14.52
CA LEU A 219 -10.06 14.85 -14.61
C LEU A 219 -10.66 16.24 -14.87
N THR A 220 -10.19 17.31 -14.21
CA THR A 220 -10.77 18.66 -14.32
C THR A 220 -10.43 19.36 -15.63
N THR A 221 -9.27 19.03 -16.20
CA THR A 221 -8.86 19.49 -17.53
C THR A 221 -9.40 18.61 -18.66
N HIS A 222 -9.98 17.44 -18.33
CA HIS A 222 -10.59 16.56 -19.31
C HIS A 222 -11.80 17.26 -19.97
N PRO A 223 -11.91 17.26 -21.32
CA PRO A 223 -12.96 17.99 -22.05
C PRO A 223 -14.39 17.71 -21.57
N ASN A 224 -14.67 16.47 -21.18
CA ASN A 224 -15.99 16.10 -20.63
C ASN A 224 -16.24 16.56 -19.21
N TYR A 225 -15.21 16.66 -18.38
CA TYR A 225 -15.42 17.21 -17.06
C TYR A 225 -15.73 18.69 -17.18
N LYS A 226 -14.98 19.41 -18.02
CA LYS A 226 -15.23 20.81 -18.30
C LYS A 226 -16.63 21.03 -18.91
N LEU A 227 -17.02 20.22 -19.89
CA LEU A 227 -18.37 20.27 -20.50
C LEU A 227 -19.48 19.87 -19.51
N ALA A 228 -19.25 18.85 -18.67
CA ALA A 228 -20.18 18.45 -17.61
C ALA A 228 -20.28 19.53 -16.53
N GLN A 229 -19.17 20.17 -16.16
CA GLN A 229 -19.11 21.27 -15.19
C GLN A 229 -19.80 22.53 -15.74
N GLU A 230 -19.55 22.91 -17.00
CA GLU A 230 -20.20 24.04 -17.67
C GLU A 230 -21.72 23.80 -17.81
N ARG A 231 -22.15 22.59 -18.19
CA ARG A 231 -23.58 22.25 -18.25
C ARG A 231 -24.23 22.02 -16.89
N LEU A 232 -23.48 21.56 -15.87
CA LEU A 232 -23.95 21.49 -14.49
C LEU A 232 -24.07 22.88 -13.88
N LEU A 233 -23.18 23.81 -14.22
CA LEU A 233 -23.30 25.23 -13.85
C LEU A 233 -24.56 25.86 -14.48
N GLU A 234 -24.91 25.49 -15.71
CA GLU A 234 -26.19 25.86 -16.33
C GLU A 234 -27.42 25.19 -15.67
N ILE A 235 -27.26 24.01 -15.04
CA ILE A 235 -28.35 23.24 -14.39
C ILE A 235 -28.46 23.53 -12.87
N GLU A 236 -27.40 23.99 -12.21
CA GLU A 236 -27.26 24.08 -10.74
C GLU A 236 -26.85 25.47 -10.21
N GLU A 237 -27.32 26.57 -10.80
CA GLU A 237 -27.29 27.88 -10.12
C GLU A 237 -28.03 27.86 -8.75
N ASN A 238 -28.87 26.85 -8.47
CA ASN A 238 -29.64 26.73 -7.21
C ASN A 238 -29.12 25.69 -6.19
N LYS A 239 -28.09 24.87 -6.50
CA LYS A 239 -27.66 23.75 -5.63
C LYS A 239 -26.22 23.82 -5.13
N ARG A 240 -25.38 24.61 -5.82
CA ARG A 240 -23.97 24.79 -5.50
C ARG A 240 -23.74 25.27 -4.05
N ASP A 241 -24.62 26.13 -3.54
CA ASP A 241 -24.53 26.67 -2.18
C ASP A 241 -24.85 25.65 -1.07
N ASN A 242 -25.61 24.59 -1.37
CA ASN A 242 -26.02 23.59 -0.38
C ASN A 242 -24.97 22.47 -0.17
N LEU A 243 -24.14 22.20 -1.17
CA LEU A 243 -23.10 21.16 -1.08
C LEU A 243 -21.85 21.71 -0.39
N PHE A 244 -21.38 22.90 -0.76
CA PHE A 244 -20.21 23.51 -0.12
C PHE A 244 -20.46 23.91 1.35
N SER A 245 -21.69 24.33 1.68
CA SER A 245 -22.09 24.63 3.07
C SER A 245 -22.22 23.38 3.95
N ARG A 246 -22.65 22.25 3.39
CA ARG A 246 -22.76 20.96 4.12
C ARG A 246 -21.42 20.35 4.49
N PHE A 247 -20.40 20.53 3.66
CA PHE A 247 -19.07 19.95 3.88
C PHE A 247 -18.06 20.93 4.50
N ASN A 248 -18.48 22.16 4.82
CA ASN A 248 -17.63 23.20 5.45
C ASN A 248 -16.28 23.43 4.71
N LEU A 249 -16.26 23.19 3.40
CA LEU A 249 -15.09 23.35 2.55
C LEU A 249 -14.95 24.84 2.21
N SER A 250 -14.30 25.58 3.10
CA SER A 250 -14.05 27.01 2.86
C SER A 250 -13.20 27.20 1.59
N HIS A 251 -13.61 28.13 0.74
CA HIS A 251 -13.00 28.54 -0.53
C HIS A 251 -11.59 29.18 -0.39
N ARG A 252 -10.65 28.56 0.34
CA ARG A 252 -9.25 28.99 0.32
C ARG A 252 -8.45 28.16 -0.66
N TYR A 253 -8.67 28.45 -1.94
CA TYR A 253 -7.61 28.32 -2.94
C TYR A 253 -6.65 29.49 -2.71
N ASP A 254 -5.78 29.37 -1.70
CA ASP A 254 -4.61 30.25 -1.62
C ASP A 254 -3.52 29.63 -2.49
N SER A 255 -3.09 30.40 -3.48
CA SER A 255 -2.07 30.09 -4.50
C SER A 255 -0.64 29.97 -3.93
N GLY A 256 -0.49 29.33 -2.78
CA GLY A 256 0.78 29.19 -2.05
C GLY A 256 1.06 27.76 -1.56
N MET A 257 0.28 26.77 -1.98
CA MET A 257 0.52 25.35 -1.68
C MET A 257 1.38 24.65 -2.75
N GLU A 258 2.38 25.35 -3.31
CA GLU A 258 3.33 24.71 -4.24
C GLU A 258 4.34 23.79 -3.55
N ASP A 259 4.44 23.76 -2.22
CA ASP A 259 5.57 23.06 -1.57
C ASP A 259 5.27 22.38 -0.22
N ARG A 260 4.01 22.11 0.10
CA ARG A 260 3.63 21.41 1.34
C ARG A 260 2.91 20.10 1.06
N GLY A 261 3.66 19.14 0.55
CA GLY A 261 3.76 17.75 1.05
C GLY A 261 2.53 16.98 1.55
N ALA A 262 1.31 17.32 1.16
CA ALA A 262 0.09 16.63 1.56
C ALA A 262 -0.79 16.38 0.33
N SER A 263 -0.78 15.14 -0.15
CA SER A 263 -1.86 14.58 -0.96
C SER A 263 -3.12 14.58 -0.08
N HIS A 264 -3.87 15.68 -0.10
CA HIS A 264 -4.98 15.95 0.81
C HIS A 264 -6.11 14.92 0.65
N PRO A 265 -6.75 14.42 1.74
CA PRO A 265 -7.92 13.55 1.68
C PRO A 265 -9.15 14.16 0.97
N LEU A 266 -9.17 15.49 0.84
CA LEU A 266 -10.13 16.20 0.00
C LEU A 266 -10.10 15.72 -1.45
N SER A 267 -8.94 15.28 -1.94
CA SER A 267 -8.79 14.86 -3.33
C SER A 267 -9.60 13.60 -3.67
N PHE A 268 -9.67 12.63 -2.75
CA PHE A 268 -10.52 11.46 -2.94
C PHE A 268 -12.01 11.83 -2.85
N LEU A 269 -12.41 12.64 -1.87
CA LEU A 269 -13.77 13.20 -1.78
C LEU A 269 -14.17 13.93 -3.07
N TYR A 270 -13.28 14.76 -3.61
CA TYR A 270 -13.49 15.46 -4.86
C TYR A 270 -13.64 14.48 -6.03
N ARG A 271 -12.81 13.43 -6.10
CA ARG A 271 -12.95 12.37 -7.10
C ARG A 271 -14.31 11.68 -7.00
N GLU A 272 -14.72 11.23 -5.81
CA GLU A 272 -15.99 10.51 -5.64
C GLU A 272 -17.20 11.42 -5.88
N LEU A 273 -17.13 12.69 -5.47
CA LEU A 273 -18.15 13.68 -5.81
C LEU A 273 -18.24 13.88 -7.33
N HIS A 274 -17.11 14.00 -8.01
CA HIS A 274 -17.06 14.13 -9.47
C HIS A 274 -17.53 12.87 -10.20
N ILE A 275 -17.17 11.68 -9.72
CA ILE A 275 -17.65 10.39 -10.25
C ILE A 275 -19.16 10.32 -10.14
N ASN A 276 -19.74 10.67 -8.98
CA ASN A 276 -21.18 10.66 -8.76
C ASN A 276 -21.92 11.65 -9.66
N LEU A 277 -21.40 12.87 -9.81
CA LEU A 277 -21.96 13.89 -10.70
C LEU A 277 -21.89 13.46 -12.17
N LEU A 278 -20.74 12.97 -12.62
CA LEU A 278 -20.55 12.48 -13.99
C LEU A 278 -21.44 11.25 -14.24
N THR A 279 -21.61 10.39 -13.25
CA THR A 279 -22.50 9.23 -13.31
C THR A 279 -23.95 9.66 -13.52
N ASP A 280 -24.43 10.64 -12.76
CA ASP A 280 -25.79 11.15 -12.91
C ASP A 280 -26.00 11.82 -14.28
N PHE A 281 -25.00 12.56 -14.78
CA PHE A 281 -25.02 13.14 -16.12
C PHE A 281 -25.09 12.07 -17.21
N VAL A 282 -24.20 11.08 -17.17
CA VAL A 282 -24.14 9.98 -18.15
C VAL A 282 -25.43 9.18 -18.13
N ALA A 283 -26.02 8.92 -16.95
CA ALA A 283 -27.30 8.25 -16.82
C ALA A 283 -28.43 9.01 -17.52
N ARG A 284 -28.56 10.32 -17.26
CA ARG A 284 -29.61 11.17 -17.84
C ARG A 284 -29.45 11.35 -19.34
N LYS A 285 -28.25 11.69 -19.82
CA LYS A 285 -27.97 11.97 -21.25
C LYS A 285 -28.27 10.75 -22.13
N ASN A 286 -27.97 9.56 -21.64
CA ASN A 286 -28.06 8.32 -22.43
C ASN A 286 -29.31 7.48 -22.11
N GLY A 287 -30.16 7.92 -21.17
CA GLY A 287 -31.33 7.15 -20.74
C GLY A 287 -30.98 5.78 -20.14
N ILE A 288 -29.82 5.66 -19.48
CA ILE A 288 -29.34 4.42 -18.87
C ILE A 288 -29.46 4.45 -17.34
N THR A 289 -29.40 3.29 -16.70
CA THR A 289 -29.45 3.21 -15.24
C THR A 289 -28.20 3.82 -14.59
N LYS A 290 -28.35 4.38 -13.38
CA LYS A 290 -27.24 4.95 -12.60
C LYS A 290 -26.09 3.95 -12.40
N ASN A 291 -26.41 2.68 -12.14
CA ASN A 291 -25.40 1.61 -12.00
C ASN A 291 -24.60 1.40 -13.30
N LEU A 292 -25.25 1.48 -14.45
CA LEU A 292 -24.58 1.31 -15.75
C LEU A 292 -23.76 2.56 -16.11
N ALA A 293 -24.26 3.75 -15.80
CA ALA A 293 -23.50 4.99 -15.93
C ALA A 293 -22.27 5.02 -15.02
N ASN A 294 -22.40 4.58 -13.77
CA ASN A 294 -21.30 4.51 -12.80
C ASN A 294 -20.18 3.62 -13.33
N PHE A 295 -20.55 2.46 -13.88
CA PHE A 295 -19.62 1.56 -14.52
C PHE A 295 -18.84 2.21 -15.67
N PHE A 296 -19.49 2.98 -16.55
CA PHE A 296 -18.81 3.67 -17.65
C PHE A 296 -17.94 4.82 -17.17
N VAL A 297 -18.37 5.55 -16.13
CA VAL A 297 -17.55 6.60 -15.52
C VAL A 297 -16.29 6.02 -14.90
N HIS A 298 -16.41 4.95 -14.11
CA HIS A 298 -15.23 4.26 -13.57
C HIS A 298 -14.33 3.70 -14.67
N TYR A 299 -14.89 3.21 -15.79
CA TYR A 299 -14.09 2.82 -16.95
C TYR A 299 -13.28 3.99 -17.51
N LEU A 300 -13.92 5.15 -17.74
CA LEU A 300 -13.24 6.35 -18.25
C LEU A 300 -12.17 6.84 -17.28
N VAL A 301 -12.49 6.91 -15.98
CA VAL A 301 -11.52 7.29 -14.94
C VAL A 301 -10.36 6.30 -14.93
N ASP A 302 -10.59 5.00 -14.99
CA ASP A 302 -9.51 4.01 -14.97
C ASP A 302 -8.64 4.04 -16.24
N GLN A 303 -9.20 4.42 -17.40
CA GLN A 303 -8.42 4.63 -18.62
C GLN A 303 -7.45 5.81 -18.48
N GLU A 304 -7.92 6.93 -17.91
CA GLU A 304 -7.10 8.13 -17.72
C GLU A 304 -6.08 7.97 -16.58
N MET A 305 -6.48 7.31 -15.50
CA MET A 305 -5.69 7.19 -14.26
C MET A 305 -4.71 6.01 -14.27
N LYS A 306 -4.82 5.09 -15.24
CA LYS A 306 -3.98 3.88 -15.35
C LYS A 306 -3.99 3.05 -14.05
N THR A 307 -5.18 2.87 -13.49
CA THR A 307 -5.44 2.19 -12.21
C THR A 307 -4.80 0.79 -12.16
N GLN A 308 -4.07 0.50 -11.07
CA GLN A 308 -3.51 -0.82 -10.77
C GLN A 308 -4.18 -1.42 -9.53
N VAL A 309 -4.79 -2.59 -9.65
CA VAL A 309 -5.45 -3.27 -8.53
C VAL A 309 -4.59 -4.42 -8.01
N PRO A 310 -4.58 -4.69 -6.69
CA PRO A 310 -3.92 -5.86 -6.16
C PRO A 310 -4.58 -7.13 -6.73
N ARG A 311 -3.77 -8.15 -7.04
CA ARG A 311 -4.26 -9.49 -7.39
C ARG A 311 -3.80 -10.58 -6.41
N ALA A 312 -2.70 -10.34 -5.71
CA ALA A 312 -2.19 -11.22 -4.67
C ALA A 312 -1.46 -10.38 -3.61
N ILE A 313 -1.62 -10.76 -2.35
CA ILE A 313 -0.97 -10.12 -1.21
C ILE A 313 -0.45 -11.23 -0.30
N GLU A 314 0.81 -11.15 0.09
CA GLU A 314 1.39 -11.94 1.18
C GLU A 314 1.99 -10.99 2.20
N ARG A 315 1.73 -11.26 3.48
CA ARG A 315 2.18 -10.40 4.57
C ARG A 315 2.93 -11.24 5.58
N CYS A 316 4.10 -10.74 5.96
CA CYS A 316 4.96 -11.41 6.91
C CYS A 316 5.35 -10.46 8.04
N SER A 317 5.66 -11.03 9.20
CA SER A 317 6.33 -10.33 10.29
C SER A 317 7.49 -11.16 10.81
N TYR A 318 8.51 -10.50 11.34
CA TYR A 318 9.63 -11.15 12.02
C TYR A 318 10.29 -10.24 13.03
N ILE A 319 11.13 -10.78 13.91
CA ILE A 319 11.99 -9.98 14.79
C ILE A 319 13.43 -10.07 14.32
N SER A 320 13.99 -8.94 13.92
CA SER A 320 15.41 -8.81 13.53
C SER A 320 16.34 -9.08 14.70
N ASN A 321 17.60 -9.42 14.41
CA ASN A 321 18.69 -9.53 15.38
C ASN A 321 18.82 -8.32 16.35
N LYS A 322 18.39 -7.12 15.95
CA LYS A 322 18.39 -5.87 16.74
C LYS A 322 17.14 -5.70 17.64
N ASN A 323 16.32 -6.76 17.82
CA ASN A 323 15.06 -6.71 18.56
C ASN A 323 14.05 -5.70 18.00
N ALA A 324 14.02 -5.55 16.68
CA ALA A 324 13.01 -4.76 16.00
C ALA A 324 12.06 -5.70 15.28
N THR A 325 10.76 -5.59 15.58
CA THR A 325 9.72 -6.18 14.77
C THR A 325 9.79 -5.57 13.37
N MET A 326 9.75 -6.41 12.35
CA MET A 326 9.80 -6.04 10.95
C MET A 326 8.53 -6.55 10.28
N GLU A 327 7.99 -5.74 9.38
CA GLU A 327 6.73 -5.98 8.70
C GLU A 327 6.91 -5.88 7.20
N MET A 328 6.79 -7.02 6.54
CA MET A 328 6.95 -7.14 5.10
C MET A 328 5.60 -7.35 4.43
N ASP A 329 5.29 -6.52 3.44
CA ASP A 329 4.14 -6.64 2.56
C ASP A 329 4.62 -6.90 1.13
N LEU A 330 4.18 -8.02 0.55
CA LEU A 330 4.40 -8.42 -0.83
C LEU A 330 3.09 -8.28 -1.59
N ILE A 331 3.05 -7.43 -2.61
CA ILE A 331 1.82 -7.12 -3.34
C ILE A 331 2.09 -7.28 -4.83
N ALA A 332 1.34 -8.17 -5.48
CA ALA A 332 1.31 -8.25 -6.93
C ALA A 332 0.11 -7.46 -7.45
N PHE A 333 0.36 -6.62 -8.45
CA PHE A 333 -0.67 -5.81 -9.09
C PHE A 333 -1.10 -6.42 -10.43
N THR A 334 -2.26 -5.98 -10.91
CA THR A 334 -2.70 -6.09 -12.30
C THR A 334 -3.29 -4.75 -12.73
N SER A 335 -3.04 -4.35 -13.98
CA SER A 335 -3.70 -3.20 -14.58
C SER A 335 -5.17 -3.55 -14.87
N THR A 336 -6.08 -2.63 -14.54
CA THR A 336 -7.50 -2.79 -14.88
C THR A 336 -7.74 -2.60 -16.38
N GLU A 337 -6.81 -1.98 -17.12
CA GLU A 337 -6.90 -1.72 -18.56
C GLU A 337 -7.20 -3.01 -19.34
N ARG A 338 -6.59 -4.15 -18.96
CA ARG A 338 -6.80 -5.44 -19.64
C ARG A 338 -8.22 -5.97 -19.45
N VAL A 339 -8.84 -5.71 -18.29
CA VAL A 339 -10.24 -6.08 -18.00
C VAL A 339 -11.16 -5.24 -18.87
N TYR A 340 -10.88 -3.95 -18.95
CA TYR A 340 -11.65 -2.98 -19.73
C TYR A 340 -11.42 -3.06 -21.24
N ARG A 341 -10.28 -3.57 -21.72
CA ARG A 341 -9.99 -3.73 -23.16
C ARG A 341 -11.07 -4.53 -23.88
N LYS A 342 -11.73 -5.47 -23.19
CA LYS A 342 -12.85 -6.27 -23.71
C LYS A 342 -14.13 -5.45 -23.97
N LEU A 343 -14.18 -4.21 -23.50
CA LEU A 343 -15.27 -3.26 -23.71
C LEU A 343 -14.94 -2.23 -24.79
N ARG A 344 -13.65 -2.02 -25.13
CA ARG A 344 -13.19 -0.96 -26.03
C ARG A 344 -13.87 -1.01 -27.41
N ASP A 345 -14.13 -2.23 -27.90
CA ASP A 345 -14.76 -2.44 -29.21
C ASP A 345 -16.27 -2.15 -29.20
N ASN A 346 -16.88 -2.09 -28.01
CA ASN A 346 -18.32 -1.97 -27.85
C ASN A 346 -18.74 -0.68 -27.13
N VAL A 347 -17.77 0.07 -26.60
CA VAL A 347 -17.94 1.38 -25.99
C VAL A 347 -17.09 2.33 -26.80
N LEU A 348 -17.70 2.95 -27.81
CA LEU A 348 -17.05 3.97 -28.60
C LEU A 348 -17.18 5.28 -27.86
N TYR A 349 -16.05 5.80 -27.43
CA TYR A 349 -15.97 7.11 -26.82
C TYR A 349 -15.40 8.09 -27.84
N ASN A 350 -16.19 9.09 -28.22
CA ASN A 350 -15.71 10.18 -29.06
C ASN A 350 -15.08 11.25 -28.16
N GLN A 351 -13.76 11.37 -28.25
CA GLN A 351 -12.94 12.29 -27.44
C GLN A 351 -13.24 13.77 -27.75
N GLU A 352 -13.71 14.10 -28.95
CA GLU A 352 -13.92 15.50 -29.37
C GLU A 352 -15.20 16.11 -28.82
N ASN A 353 -16.27 15.31 -28.68
CA ASN A 353 -17.59 15.80 -28.28
C ASN A 353 -18.15 15.14 -27.01
N GLY A 354 -17.41 14.18 -26.43
CA GLY A 354 -17.79 13.51 -25.20
C GLY A 354 -18.92 12.50 -25.35
N ASP A 355 -19.24 12.09 -26.56
CA ASP A 355 -20.30 11.11 -26.79
C ASP A 355 -19.80 9.70 -26.47
N LEU A 356 -20.52 9.06 -25.54
CA LEU A 356 -20.37 7.65 -25.23
C LEU A 356 -21.40 6.86 -26.04
N THR A 357 -20.96 6.20 -27.09
CA THR A 357 -21.80 5.30 -27.88
C THR A 357 -21.55 3.87 -27.46
N VAL A 358 -22.54 3.24 -26.84
CA VAL A 358 -22.47 1.82 -26.47
C VAL A 358 -23.11 1.00 -27.58
N THR A 359 -22.31 0.23 -28.32
CA THR A 359 -22.78 -0.62 -29.42
C THR A 359 -22.76 -2.09 -29.01
N ASN A 360 -23.85 -2.82 -29.24
CA ASN A 360 -23.90 -4.29 -29.16
C ASN A 360 -23.33 -4.95 -27.89
N ILE A 361 -23.47 -4.34 -26.70
CA ILE A 361 -23.10 -5.03 -25.46
C ILE A 361 -24.27 -5.81 -24.87
N ASN A 362 -24.10 -7.13 -24.80
CA ASN A 362 -24.97 -7.98 -24.00
C ASN A 362 -24.88 -7.57 -22.51
N LYS A 363 -26.02 -7.17 -21.93
CA LYS A 363 -26.17 -6.79 -20.52
C LYS A 363 -25.52 -7.79 -19.55
N LYS A 364 -25.59 -9.09 -19.85
CA LYS A 364 -24.94 -10.16 -19.07
C LYS A 364 -23.41 -10.00 -19.04
N LYS A 365 -22.80 -9.68 -20.18
CA LYS A 365 -21.35 -9.47 -20.30
C LYS A 365 -20.88 -8.23 -19.55
N LEU A 366 -21.69 -7.16 -19.51
CA LEU A 366 -21.41 -5.98 -18.67
C LEU A 366 -21.46 -6.30 -17.18
N LEU A 367 -22.47 -7.05 -16.76
CA LEU A 367 -22.58 -7.48 -15.36
C LEU A 367 -21.41 -8.38 -14.96
N GLU A 368 -20.98 -9.30 -15.83
CA GLU A 368 -19.79 -10.14 -15.58
C GLU A 368 -18.49 -9.33 -15.49
N ILE A 369 -18.31 -8.31 -16.34
CA ILE A 369 -17.13 -7.44 -16.30
C ILE A 369 -17.16 -6.54 -15.07
N GLY A 370 -18.31 -5.92 -14.78
CA GLY A 370 -18.52 -5.12 -13.57
C GLY A 370 -18.32 -5.92 -12.29
N GLN A 371 -18.76 -7.18 -12.26
CA GLN A 371 -18.50 -8.06 -11.13
C GLN A 371 -17.01 -8.37 -11.00
N LYS A 372 -16.31 -8.70 -12.10
CA LYS A 372 -14.85 -8.92 -12.05
C LYS A 372 -14.06 -7.71 -11.55
N ILE A 373 -14.49 -6.51 -11.90
CA ILE A 373 -13.87 -5.27 -11.40
C ILE A 373 -14.15 -5.10 -9.91
N ARG A 374 -15.39 -5.32 -9.47
CA ARG A 374 -15.75 -5.28 -8.04
C ARG A 374 -15.00 -6.32 -7.22
N ASP A 375 -14.90 -7.56 -7.70
CA ASP A 375 -14.14 -8.64 -7.06
C ASP A 375 -12.65 -8.29 -6.97
N GLN A 376 -12.13 -7.48 -7.90
CA GLN A 376 -10.76 -6.94 -7.85
C GLN A 376 -10.63 -5.70 -6.94
N GLN A 377 -11.74 -5.06 -6.60
CA GLN A 377 -11.80 -3.87 -5.74
C GLN A 377 -12.05 -4.22 -4.27
N GLU A 378 -12.81 -5.28 -3.99
CA GLU A 378 -13.09 -5.82 -2.66
C GLU A 378 -12.05 -6.88 -2.28
N PHE A 379 -10.83 -6.45 -1.99
CA PHE A 379 -9.77 -7.34 -1.50
C PHE A 379 -9.68 -7.31 0.03
N VAL A 380 -9.68 -8.49 0.63
CA VAL A 380 -9.40 -8.67 2.06
C VAL A 380 -7.89 -8.74 2.26
N VAL A 381 -7.36 -7.88 3.12
CA VAL A 381 -5.94 -7.92 3.50
C VAL A 381 -5.71 -9.12 4.42
N PRO A 382 -4.81 -10.06 4.05
CA PRO A 382 -4.59 -11.26 4.87
C PRO A 382 -3.85 -10.92 6.17
N GLU A 383 -3.96 -11.82 7.15
CA GLU A 383 -3.17 -11.78 8.38
C GLU A 383 -1.67 -11.94 8.11
N ARG A 384 -0.84 -11.35 8.97
CA ARG A 384 0.62 -11.49 8.87
C ARG A 384 1.06 -12.89 9.31
N THR A 385 1.86 -13.55 8.48
CA THR A 385 2.55 -14.79 8.87
C THR A 385 3.84 -14.46 9.60
N PHE A 386 3.97 -14.90 10.85
CA PHE A 386 5.21 -14.75 11.61
C PHE A 386 6.29 -15.73 11.11
N LEU A 387 7.43 -15.20 10.67
CA LEU A 387 8.55 -15.98 10.12
C LEU A 387 9.56 -16.43 11.19
N GLY A 388 9.53 -15.81 12.37
CA GLY A 388 10.38 -16.14 13.50
C GLY A 388 11.09 -14.93 14.12
N SER A 389 11.99 -15.22 15.04
CA SER A 389 12.86 -14.23 15.69
C SER A 389 14.32 -14.63 15.60
N SER A 390 15.13 -13.69 15.14
CA SER A 390 16.59 -13.76 15.19
C SER A 390 17.15 -13.12 16.45
N TRP A 391 16.33 -12.36 17.17
CA TRP A 391 16.68 -11.87 18.50
C TRP A 391 16.43 -12.95 19.56
N LYS A 392 17.39 -13.13 20.46
CA LYS A 392 17.25 -13.96 21.66
C LYS A 392 17.54 -13.10 22.88
N PRO A 393 16.55 -12.87 23.78
CA PRO A 393 16.80 -12.19 25.03
C PRO A 393 17.85 -12.95 25.84
N PRO A 394 18.77 -12.25 26.52
CA PRO A 394 19.73 -12.88 27.41
C PRO A 394 19.02 -13.54 28.61
N GLU A 395 17.87 -13.02 29.02
CA GLU A 395 17.11 -13.49 30.18
C GLU A 395 15.95 -14.42 29.78
N ARG A 396 15.63 -15.36 30.68
CA ARG A 396 14.46 -16.22 30.53
C ARG A 396 13.20 -15.42 30.84
N ILE A 397 12.18 -15.54 30.00
CA ILE A 397 10.88 -14.94 30.28
C ILE A 397 10.27 -15.64 31.51
N ASN A 398 9.73 -14.85 32.43
CA ASN A 398 8.98 -15.37 33.57
C ASN A 398 7.52 -15.63 33.17
N LYS A 399 6.76 -16.29 34.06
CA LYS A 399 5.38 -16.70 33.77
C LYS A 399 4.48 -15.51 33.45
N ASP A 400 4.59 -14.44 34.23
CA ASP A 400 3.71 -13.27 34.12
C ASP A 400 3.97 -12.52 32.81
N GLY A 401 5.24 -12.32 32.45
CA GLY A 401 5.62 -11.73 31.16
C GLY A 401 5.15 -12.58 29.97
N ALA A 402 5.16 -13.92 30.09
CA ALA A 402 4.63 -14.80 29.04
C ALA A 402 3.10 -14.69 28.92
N ILE A 403 2.37 -14.56 30.03
CA ILE A 403 0.91 -14.35 30.02
C ILE A 403 0.56 -12.98 29.42
N ASP A 404 1.30 -11.93 29.75
CA ASP A 404 1.06 -10.59 29.21
C ASP A 404 1.26 -10.53 27.69
N LEU A 405 2.29 -11.18 27.15
CA LEU A 405 2.49 -11.31 25.71
C LEU A 405 1.35 -12.10 25.03
N LEU A 406 0.86 -13.16 25.67
CA LEU A 406 -0.29 -13.91 25.13
C LEU A 406 -1.57 -13.07 25.13
N ARG A 407 -1.76 -12.19 26.13
CA ARG A 407 -2.89 -11.25 26.20
C ARG A 407 -2.79 -10.16 25.14
N SER A 408 -1.58 -9.72 24.82
CA SER A 408 -1.30 -8.76 23.74
C SER A 408 -1.34 -9.39 22.34
N GLY A 409 -1.99 -10.55 22.18
CA GLY A 409 -2.17 -11.21 20.89
C GLY A 409 -1.02 -12.09 20.39
N CYS A 410 0.13 -12.19 21.09
CA CYS A 410 1.20 -13.08 20.66
C CYS A 410 0.76 -14.55 20.75
N SER A 411 1.13 -15.36 19.77
CA SER A 411 0.92 -16.80 19.77
C SER A 411 1.94 -17.51 20.68
N PRO A 412 1.59 -18.70 21.20
CA PRO A 412 2.54 -19.55 21.91
C PRO A 412 3.81 -19.86 21.11
N LYS A 413 3.68 -19.95 19.78
CA LYS A 413 4.81 -20.19 18.87
C LYS A 413 5.73 -18.96 18.79
N GLU A 414 5.19 -17.77 18.65
CA GLU A 414 5.96 -16.51 18.67
C GLU A 414 6.77 -16.39 19.97
N ILE A 415 6.14 -16.59 21.13
CA ILE A 415 6.82 -16.47 22.42
C ILE A 415 7.91 -17.53 22.57
N PHE A 416 7.68 -18.77 22.13
CA PHE A 416 8.68 -19.84 22.17
C PHE A 416 9.88 -19.58 21.27
N GLU A 417 9.65 -19.02 20.08
CA GLU A 417 10.72 -18.72 19.13
C GLU A 417 11.58 -17.53 19.57
N ILE A 418 10.98 -16.56 20.29
CA ILE A 418 11.67 -15.37 20.79
C ILE A 418 12.34 -15.63 22.13
N TYR A 419 11.61 -16.18 23.10
CA TYR A 419 12.00 -16.22 24.51
C TYR A 419 12.37 -17.62 24.99
N ARG A 420 13.37 -17.71 25.87
CA ARG A 420 13.70 -18.94 26.61
C ARG A 420 12.87 -19.00 27.90
N GLY A 421 12.47 -20.19 28.33
CA GLY A 421 11.88 -20.37 29.67
C GLY A 421 10.71 -21.36 29.72
N PHE A 422 9.91 -21.43 28.66
CA PHE A 422 8.74 -22.29 28.57
C PHE A 422 8.70 -23.04 27.24
N SER A 423 8.15 -24.26 27.25
CA SER A 423 7.84 -25.03 26.04
C SER A 423 6.55 -24.53 25.37
N ILE A 424 6.38 -24.82 24.07
CA ILE A 424 5.12 -24.53 23.34
C ILE A 424 3.89 -25.07 24.09
N GLY A 425 3.97 -26.28 24.66
CA GLY A 425 2.87 -26.88 25.41
C GLY A 425 2.49 -26.08 26.67
N GLN A 426 3.49 -25.55 27.40
CA GLN A 426 3.25 -24.71 28.57
C GLN A 426 2.62 -23.37 28.18
N LEU A 427 3.08 -22.75 27.10
CA LEU A 427 2.53 -21.49 26.60
C LEU A 427 1.11 -21.66 26.04
N ALA A 428 0.81 -22.78 25.38
CA ALA A 428 -0.55 -23.11 24.95
C ALA A 428 -1.50 -23.28 26.15
N ALA A 429 -1.03 -23.94 27.22
CA ALA A 429 -1.78 -24.05 28.46
C ALA A 429 -2.01 -22.68 29.12
N PHE A 430 -1.02 -21.79 29.11
CA PHE A 430 -1.20 -20.41 29.60
C PHE A 430 -2.24 -19.64 28.78
N LYS A 431 -2.19 -19.73 27.44
CA LYS A 431 -3.17 -19.06 26.57
C LYS A 431 -4.60 -19.55 26.87
N ALA A 432 -4.78 -20.86 26.94
CA ALA A 432 -6.08 -21.46 27.27
C ALA A 432 -6.59 -20.99 28.64
N HIS A 433 -5.75 -21.04 29.68
CA HIS A 433 -6.19 -20.74 31.05
C HIS A 433 -6.36 -19.25 31.37
N TYR A 434 -5.49 -18.38 30.85
CA TYR A 434 -5.39 -16.97 31.28
C TYR A 434 -5.87 -15.96 30.24
N VAL A 435 -6.03 -16.37 28.99
CA VAL A 435 -6.53 -15.51 27.91
C VAL A 435 -7.91 -15.99 27.45
N THR A 436 -8.06 -17.27 27.14
CA THR A 436 -9.32 -17.81 26.60
C THR A 436 -10.37 -18.08 27.68
N MET A 437 -9.97 -18.57 28.86
CA MET A 437 -10.89 -18.87 29.97
C MET A 437 -10.99 -17.79 31.05
N GLY A 438 -10.33 -16.62 30.87
CA GLY A 438 -10.57 -15.42 31.67
C GLY A 438 -10.25 -15.51 33.18
N LYS A 439 -9.32 -16.36 33.64
CA LYS A 439 -8.94 -16.35 35.05
C LYS A 439 -8.14 -15.08 35.39
N MET A 440 -8.79 -14.13 36.08
CA MET A 440 -8.11 -13.07 36.82
C MET A 440 -7.23 -13.68 37.90
N GLU A 441 -5.99 -13.22 38.00
CA GLU A 441 -5.10 -13.62 39.08
C GLU A 441 -5.70 -13.17 40.42
N LYS A 442 -5.74 -14.09 41.39
CA LYS A 442 -5.95 -13.71 42.79
C LYS A 442 -4.70 -12.93 43.21
N VAL A 443 -4.84 -11.61 43.25
CA VAL A 443 -3.88 -10.71 43.89
C VAL A 443 -3.61 -11.25 45.29
N LYS A 444 -2.34 -11.53 45.58
CA LYS A 444 -1.87 -11.89 46.93
C LYS A 444 -1.29 -10.67 47.61
#